data_AF-A0A3M1DVM9-F1
#
_entry.id   AF-A0A3M1DVM9-F1
#
_cell.length_a   1.000
_cell.length_b   1.000
_cell.length_c   1.000
_cell.angle_alpha   90.00
_cell.angle_beta   90.00
_cell.angle_gamma   90.00
#
_symmetry.space_group_name_H-M   'P 1'
#
loop_
_entity.id
_entity.type
_entity.pdbx_description
1 polymer ?
#
loop_
_entity_poly.entity_id
_entity_poly.type
_entity_poly.pdbx_seq_one_letter_code
_entity_poly.pdbx_strand_id
1 'polypeptide(L)'
;MKAHRRHELKENDLAHAIEQIGVYLQENSRRIGLGVLVVVVVAGAVLMGTRSRAAAIERAWRRKAELRFDDFETGKTALATLSALRKEVADDEFVMTALIEEGEQALRLALQAPIPPDPELNARAREAFTLLLERFGDNPVAFGIAHLGLATVEENEFQRDEDPAHKEKARAHLDAVAKDKRLAGMPMAAQAMKRLQRLDDVFTPVELVETPVPEETAEGTEPQTQEPSTQEPPAGNPPAAQQTAGEPPAPQGAAPQPSPSEDHEPKQDPSASSPG
;
A
#
# COMPACT_ATOMS: atom_id res chain seq x y z
N MET A 1 74.48 15.43 -2.02
CA MET A 1 74.66 13.97 -1.79
C MET A 1 74.35 13.55 -0.34
N LYS A 2 73.16 13.87 0.22
CA LYS A 2 72.77 13.44 1.59
C LYS A 2 71.29 13.01 1.70
N ALA A 3 70.71 12.49 0.62
CA ALA A 3 69.33 12.01 0.60
C ALA A 3 69.20 10.47 0.63
N HIS A 4 70.22 9.71 0.21
CA HIS A 4 70.07 8.26 0.06
C HIS A 4 70.19 7.43 1.36
N ARG A 5 70.96 7.85 2.38
CA ARG A 5 71.13 7.05 3.61
C ARG A 5 69.96 7.06 4.59
N ARG A 6 68.93 7.90 4.39
CA ARG A 6 67.74 7.92 5.26
C ARG A 6 66.64 6.94 4.83
N HIS A 7 66.76 6.35 3.64
CA HIS A 7 65.83 5.35 3.15
C HIS A 7 66.22 3.92 3.58
N GLU A 8 67.51 3.62 3.73
CA GLU A 8 67.98 2.29 4.20
C GLU A 8 67.58 1.96 5.65
N LEU A 9 67.43 2.96 6.53
CA LEU A 9 67.04 2.71 7.92
C LEU A 9 65.53 2.43 8.08
N LYS A 10 64.68 2.79 7.10
CA LYS A 10 63.23 2.52 7.17
C LYS A 10 62.82 1.16 6.61
N GLU A 11 63.62 0.57 5.71
CA GLU A 11 63.33 -0.77 5.17
C GLU A 11 63.52 -1.87 6.22
N ASN A 12 64.39 -1.67 7.21
CA ASN A 12 64.65 -2.69 8.23
C ASN A 12 63.53 -2.78 9.29
N ASP A 13 62.89 -1.66 9.63
CA ASP A 13 61.77 -1.65 10.58
C ASP A 13 60.54 -2.41 10.05
N LEU A 14 60.29 -2.37 8.73
CA LEU A 14 59.19 -3.12 8.12
C LEU A 14 59.46 -4.63 8.13
N ALA A 15 60.70 -5.05 7.83
CA ALA A 15 61.09 -6.45 7.87
C ALA A 15 60.97 -7.02 9.29
N HIS A 16 61.44 -6.28 10.31
CA HIS A 16 61.26 -6.68 11.70
C HIS A 16 59.79 -6.67 12.16
N ALA A 17 58.97 -5.73 11.68
CA ALA A 17 57.53 -5.73 11.98
C ALA A 17 56.84 -6.97 11.40
N ILE A 18 57.17 -7.39 10.18
CA ILE A 18 56.61 -8.59 9.54
C ILE A 18 57.04 -9.87 10.30
N GLU A 19 58.30 -9.95 10.72
CA GLU A 19 58.82 -11.08 11.49
C GLU A 19 58.15 -11.20 12.86
N GLN A 20 57.96 -10.07 13.56
CA GLN A 20 57.22 -10.02 14.84
C GLN A 20 55.75 -10.41 14.68
N ILE A 21 55.09 -10.00 13.59
CA ILE A 21 53.72 -10.41 13.28
C ILE A 21 53.65 -11.94 13.10
N GLY A 22 54.63 -12.55 12.44
CA GLY A 22 54.70 -13.99 12.24
C GLY A 22 54.78 -14.79 13.55
N VAL A 23 55.68 -14.39 14.45
CA VAL A 23 55.83 -15.02 15.77
C VAL A 23 54.57 -14.82 16.61
N TYR A 24 54.02 -13.60 16.61
CA TYR A 24 52.78 -13.30 17.33
C TYR A 24 51.59 -14.12 16.81
N LEU A 25 51.46 -14.27 15.49
CA LEU A 25 50.44 -15.12 14.88
C LEU A 25 50.64 -16.59 15.25
N GLN A 26 51.87 -17.10 15.31
CA GLN A 26 52.09 -18.50 15.71
C GLN A 26 51.70 -18.73 17.17
N GLU A 27 52.16 -17.86 18.07
CA GLU A 27 51.91 -17.98 19.52
C GLU A 27 50.43 -17.76 19.88
N ASN A 28 49.75 -16.85 19.19
CA ASN A 28 48.35 -16.52 19.42
C ASN A 28 47.38 -17.11 18.38
N SER A 29 47.84 -17.96 17.47
CA SER A 29 47.06 -18.51 16.34
C SER A 29 45.72 -19.07 16.80
N ARG A 30 45.71 -19.82 17.91
CA ARG A 30 44.49 -20.40 18.48
C ARG A 30 43.50 -19.34 18.97
N ARG A 31 43.98 -18.28 19.62
CA ARG A 31 43.12 -17.19 20.14
C ARG A 31 42.58 -16.34 18.99
N ILE A 32 43.44 -16.01 18.02
CA ILE A 32 43.07 -15.28 16.81
C ILE A 32 42.05 -16.10 16.01
N GLY A 33 42.30 -17.39 15.80
CA GLY A 33 41.38 -18.30 15.10
C GLY A 33 40.01 -18.38 15.78
N LEU A 34 39.96 -18.50 17.11
CA LEU A 34 38.70 -18.45 17.86
C LEU A 34 37.99 -17.09 17.70
N GLY A 35 38.73 -15.99 17.78
CA GLY A 35 38.19 -14.65 17.58
C GLY A 35 37.55 -14.46 16.19
N VAL A 36 38.25 -14.88 15.14
CA VAL A 36 37.73 -14.85 13.76
C VAL A 36 36.50 -15.73 13.63
N LEU A 37 36.50 -16.93 14.21
CA LEU A 37 35.33 -17.83 14.17
C LEU A 37 34.09 -17.19 14.82
N VAL A 38 34.24 -16.56 15.99
CA VAL A 38 33.15 -15.85 16.66
C VAL A 38 32.62 -14.72 15.79
N VAL A 39 33.50 -13.92 15.18
CA VAL A 39 33.10 -12.83 14.27
C VAL A 39 32.32 -13.37 13.07
N VAL A 40 32.78 -14.48 12.46
CA VAL A 40 32.09 -15.12 11.33
C VAL A 40 30.70 -15.63 11.74
N VAL A 41 30.57 -16.26 12.91
CA VAL A 41 29.28 -16.74 13.42
C VAL A 41 28.32 -15.58 13.69
N VAL A 42 28.77 -14.50 14.33
CA VAL A 42 27.96 -13.32 14.59
C VAL A 42 27.54 -12.64 13.29
N ALA A 43 28.47 -12.45 12.35
CA ALA A 43 28.16 -11.88 11.04
C ALA A 43 27.15 -12.76 10.27
N GLY A 44 27.32 -14.09 10.31
CA GLY A 44 26.38 -15.04 9.71
C GLY A 44 24.98 -14.95 10.31
N ALA A 45 24.87 -14.87 11.64
CA ALA A 45 23.59 -14.73 12.33
C ALA A 45 22.90 -13.40 11.99
N VAL A 46 23.64 -12.29 11.93
CA VAL A 46 23.12 -10.98 11.52
C VAL A 46 22.63 -11.02 10.07
N LEU A 47 23.44 -11.53 9.14
CA LEU A 47 23.07 -11.64 7.72
C LEU A 47 21.84 -12.55 7.50
N MET A 48 21.75 -13.66 8.24
CA MET A 48 20.59 -14.54 8.19
C MET A 48 19.34 -13.86 8.74
N GLY A 49 19.47 -13.10 9.84
CA GLY A 49 18.39 -12.31 10.43
C GLY A 49 17.90 -11.18 9.51
N THR A 50 18.80 -10.48 8.82
CA THR A 50 18.39 -9.43 7.86
C THR A 50 17.73 -10.02 6.63
N ARG A 51 18.24 -11.16 6.12
CA ARG A 51 17.63 -11.86 4.98
C ARG A 51 16.25 -12.43 5.30
N SER A 52 16.07 -13.01 6.50
CA SER A 52 14.78 -13.56 6.91
C SER A 52 13.72 -12.47 7.06
N ARG A 53 14.10 -11.30 7.60
CA ARG A 53 13.22 -10.12 7.66
C ARG A 53 12.85 -9.61 6.28
N ALA A 54 13.81 -9.44 5.38
CA ALA A 54 13.54 -9.02 4.01
C ALA A 54 12.57 -9.98 3.29
N ALA A 55 12.77 -11.29 3.43
CA ALA A 55 11.87 -12.30 2.87
C ALA A 55 10.48 -12.33 3.54
N ALA A 56 10.37 -11.95 4.82
CA ALA A 56 9.08 -11.81 5.49
C ALA A 56 8.31 -10.59 4.95
N ILE A 57 8.99 -9.45 4.81
CA ILE A 57 8.41 -8.21 4.26
C ILE A 57 7.94 -8.45 2.82
N GLU A 58 8.76 -9.07 1.97
CA GLU A 58 8.39 -9.38 0.59
C GLU A 58 7.17 -10.30 0.50
N ARG A 59 7.09 -11.32 1.36
CA ARG A 59 5.90 -12.19 1.44
C ARG A 59 4.65 -11.44 1.88
N ALA A 60 4.78 -10.50 2.82
CA ALA A 60 3.66 -9.68 3.25
C ALA A 60 3.17 -8.75 2.14
N TRP A 61 4.08 -8.14 1.38
CA TRP A 61 3.72 -7.36 0.19
C TRP A 61 3.00 -8.19 -0.87
N ARG A 62 3.48 -9.42 -1.13
CA ARG A 62 2.81 -10.34 -2.06
C ARG A 62 1.40 -10.72 -1.58
N ARG A 63 1.26 -11.15 -0.32
CA ARG A 63 -0.06 -11.48 0.25
C ARG A 63 -1.02 -10.30 0.23
N LYS A 64 -0.52 -9.09 0.51
CA LYS A 64 -1.31 -7.86 0.41
C LYS A 64 -1.78 -7.64 -1.03
N ALA A 65 -0.92 -7.78 -2.03
CA ALA A 65 -1.27 -7.61 -3.44
C ALA A 65 -2.28 -8.66 -3.95
N GLU A 66 -2.38 -9.81 -3.27
CA GLU A 66 -3.36 -10.87 -3.55
C GLU A 66 -4.73 -10.59 -2.91
N LEU A 67 -4.85 -9.61 -1.99
CA LEU A 67 -6.11 -9.26 -1.37
C LEU A 67 -7.06 -8.67 -2.41
N ARG A 68 -8.30 -9.18 -2.43
CA ARG A 68 -9.37 -8.70 -3.29
C ARG A 68 -10.46 -8.09 -2.44
N PHE A 69 -11.07 -7.03 -2.95
CA PHE A 69 -12.17 -6.34 -2.28
C PHE A 69 -13.36 -6.15 -3.24
N ASP A 70 -13.66 -7.22 -3.99
CA ASP A 70 -14.61 -7.23 -5.10
C ASP A 70 -16.08 -7.14 -4.61
N ASP A 71 -16.39 -7.79 -3.49
CA ASP A 71 -17.70 -7.76 -2.83
C ASP A 71 -17.58 -7.50 -1.33
N PHE A 72 -18.71 -7.31 -0.66
CA PHE A 72 -18.78 -6.92 0.74
C PHE A 72 -18.18 -7.96 1.71
N GLU A 73 -18.51 -9.25 1.52
CA GLU A 73 -18.05 -10.33 2.42
C GLU A 73 -16.58 -10.65 2.19
N THR A 74 -16.15 -10.73 0.93
CA THR A 74 -14.74 -10.86 0.57
C THR A 74 -13.94 -9.67 1.10
N GLY A 75 -14.49 -8.45 1.01
CA GLY A 75 -13.87 -7.24 1.54
C GLY A 75 -13.66 -7.27 3.05
N LYS A 76 -14.65 -7.73 3.84
CA LYS A 76 -14.50 -7.90 5.30
C LYS A 76 -13.39 -8.89 5.64
N THR A 77 -13.30 -9.99 4.91
CA THR A 77 -12.25 -11.01 5.08
C THR A 77 -10.87 -10.47 4.71
N ALA A 78 -10.78 -9.72 3.61
CA ALA A 78 -9.55 -9.07 3.17
C ALA A 78 -9.07 -8.02 4.19
N LEU A 79 -9.98 -7.22 4.77
CA LEU A 79 -9.65 -6.30 5.86
C LEU A 79 -9.07 -7.04 7.07
N ALA A 80 -9.71 -8.12 7.53
CA ALA A 80 -9.20 -8.93 8.65
C ALA A 80 -7.78 -9.44 8.37
N THR A 81 -7.53 -9.88 7.15
CA THR A 81 -6.22 -10.37 6.70
C THR A 81 -5.18 -9.24 6.67
N LEU A 82 -5.53 -8.07 6.15
CA LEU A 82 -4.65 -6.90 6.10
C LEU A 82 -4.21 -6.46 7.50
N SER A 83 -5.13 -6.45 8.46
CA SER A 83 -4.82 -6.12 9.86
C SER A 83 -3.92 -7.15 10.53
N ALA A 84 -4.08 -8.43 10.21
CA ALA A 84 -3.18 -9.49 10.67
C ALA A 84 -1.77 -9.31 10.08
N LEU A 85 -1.65 -9.08 8.77
CA LEU A 85 -0.36 -8.85 8.10
C LEU A 85 0.39 -7.66 8.71
N ARG A 86 -0.32 -6.57 9.03
CA ARG A 86 0.25 -5.39 9.70
C ARG A 86 0.90 -5.73 11.05
N LYS A 87 0.34 -6.67 11.81
CA LYS A 87 0.87 -7.09 13.11
C LYS A 87 2.08 -8.03 13.00
N GLU A 88 2.22 -8.72 11.87
CA GLU A 88 3.35 -9.64 11.61
C GLU A 88 4.63 -8.91 11.18
N VAL A 89 4.50 -7.74 10.57
CA VAL A 89 5.61 -7.02 9.92
C VAL A 89 5.92 -5.71 10.65
N ALA A 90 7.19 -5.54 11.01
CA ALA A 90 7.67 -4.33 11.70
C ALA A 90 8.14 -3.21 10.75
N ASP A 91 8.04 -3.41 9.44
CA ASP A 91 8.43 -2.44 8.42
C ASP A 91 7.47 -1.25 8.39
N ASP A 92 8.00 -0.04 8.56
CA ASP A 92 7.21 1.18 8.71
C ASP A 92 6.45 1.54 7.42
N GLU A 93 7.07 1.35 6.26
CA GLU A 93 6.44 1.63 4.96
C GLU A 93 5.25 0.69 4.70
N PHE A 94 5.44 -0.61 4.96
CA PHE A 94 4.37 -1.60 4.89
C PHE A 94 3.23 -1.25 5.87
N VAL A 95 3.55 -0.96 7.14
CA VAL A 95 2.53 -0.66 8.15
C VAL A 95 1.75 0.60 7.80
N MET A 96 2.42 1.67 7.37
CA MET A 96 1.76 2.91 6.95
C MET A 96 0.80 2.65 5.79
N THR A 97 1.25 1.95 4.75
CA THR A 97 0.43 1.65 3.57
C THR A 97 -0.73 0.71 3.91
N ALA A 98 -0.51 -0.27 4.79
CA ALA A 98 -1.55 -1.18 5.25
C ALA A 98 -2.62 -0.45 6.07
N LEU A 99 -2.25 0.51 6.93
CA LEU A 99 -3.19 1.32 7.70
C LEU A 99 -4.05 2.24 6.82
N ILE A 100 -3.43 2.89 5.83
CA ILE A 100 -4.16 3.73 4.85
C ILE A 100 -5.21 2.89 4.14
N GLU A 101 -4.81 1.74 3.60
CA GLU A 101 -5.71 0.87 2.85
C GLU A 101 -6.77 0.20 3.74
N GLU A 102 -6.43 -0.19 4.97
CA GLU A 102 -7.41 -0.70 5.94
C GLU A 102 -8.50 0.36 6.22
N GLY A 103 -8.11 1.62 6.45
CA GLY A 103 -9.05 2.71 6.69
C GLY A 103 -9.92 3.04 5.47
N GLU A 104 -9.32 3.17 4.28
CA GLU A 104 -10.03 3.50 3.05
C GLU A 104 -10.99 2.39 2.61
N GLN A 105 -10.55 1.13 2.69
CA GLN A 105 -11.40 -0.01 2.32
C GLN A 105 -12.53 -0.21 3.33
N ALA A 106 -12.28 0.02 4.62
CA ALA A 106 -13.34 0.00 5.63
C ALA A 106 -14.40 1.08 5.38
N LEU A 107 -14.00 2.32 5.07
CA LEU A 107 -14.94 3.38 4.66
C LEU A 107 -15.70 3.03 3.38
N ARG A 108 -15.02 2.49 2.37
CA ARG A 108 -15.65 2.10 1.10
C ARG A 108 -16.71 1.02 1.31
N LEU A 109 -16.42 0.01 2.13
CA LEU A 109 -17.37 -1.04 2.47
C LEU A 109 -18.52 -0.52 3.33
N ALA A 110 -18.27 0.41 4.25
CA ALA A 110 -19.31 1.02 5.07
C ALA A 110 -20.36 1.75 4.20
N LEU A 111 -19.93 2.36 3.08
CA LEU A 111 -20.82 3.02 2.12
C LEU A 111 -21.57 2.05 1.19
N GLN A 112 -21.10 0.81 1.06
CA GLN A 112 -21.82 -0.23 0.30
C GLN A 112 -22.92 -0.91 1.12
N ALA A 113 -22.87 -0.78 2.46
CA ALA A 113 -23.92 -1.29 3.33
C ALA A 113 -25.22 -0.48 3.15
N PRO A 114 -26.40 -1.07 3.43
CA PRO A 114 -27.66 -0.33 3.46
C PRO A 114 -27.57 0.86 4.41
N ILE A 115 -28.20 1.99 4.09
CA ILE A 115 -28.24 3.17 4.97
C ILE A 115 -29.00 2.78 6.26
N PRO A 116 -28.43 3.01 7.46
CA PRO A 116 -27.21 3.77 7.76
C PRO A 116 -25.89 2.97 7.62
N PRO A 117 -24.73 3.65 7.42
CA PRO A 117 -23.43 2.98 7.29
C PRO A 117 -23.13 1.97 8.41
N ASP A 118 -22.47 0.86 8.05
CA ASP A 118 -22.13 -0.22 8.99
C ASP A 118 -21.24 0.32 10.14
N PRO A 119 -21.70 0.27 11.40
CA PRO A 119 -20.99 0.84 12.55
C PRO A 119 -19.66 0.15 12.83
N GLU A 120 -19.55 -1.16 12.57
CA GLU A 120 -18.32 -1.91 12.82
C GLU A 120 -17.23 -1.51 11.82
N LEU A 121 -17.60 -1.34 10.55
CA LEU A 121 -16.69 -0.89 9.51
C LEU A 121 -16.24 0.56 9.75
N ASN A 122 -17.14 1.44 10.19
CA ASN A 122 -16.79 2.81 10.51
C ASN A 122 -15.87 2.91 11.74
N ALA A 123 -16.11 2.10 12.78
CA ALA A 123 -15.23 1.99 13.94
C ALA A 123 -13.84 1.46 13.55
N ARG A 124 -13.77 0.51 12.62
CA ARG A 124 -12.51 -0.02 12.12
C ARG A 124 -11.71 1.01 11.33
N ALA A 125 -12.38 1.79 10.47
CA ALA A 125 -11.76 2.91 9.78
C ALA A 125 -11.19 3.93 10.79
N ARG A 126 -11.97 4.27 11.83
CA ARG A 126 -11.54 5.16 12.92
C ARG A 126 -10.27 4.65 13.59
N GLU A 127 -10.22 3.37 13.97
CA GLU A 127 -9.04 2.76 14.59
C GLU A 127 -7.82 2.86 13.66
N ALA A 128 -7.95 2.49 12.39
CA ALA A 128 -6.87 2.50 11.43
C ALA A 128 -6.28 3.91 11.24
N PHE A 129 -7.12 4.92 11.03
CA PHE A 129 -6.66 6.30 10.86
C PHE A 129 -6.11 6.92 12.17
N THR A 130 -6.65 6.53 13.33
CA THR A 130 -6.08 6.96 14.63
C THR A 130 -4.67 6.41 14.81
N LEU A 131 -4.47 5.11 14.57
CA LEU A 131 -3.14 4.47 14.62
C LEU A 131 -2.18 5.05 13.57
N LEU A 132 -2.70 5.46 12.40
CA LEU A 132 -1.91 6.13 11.36
C LEU A 132 -1.39 7.49 11.85
N LEU A 133 -2.22 8.29 12.53
CA LEU A 133 -1.78 9.55 13.16
C LEU A 133 -0.81 9.33 14.30
N GLU A 134 -1.08 8.37 15.18
CA GLU A 134 -0.23 8.09 16.34
C GLU A 134 1.17 7.67 15.94
N ARG A 135 1.30 6.82 14.90
CA ARG A 135 2.59 6.29 14.46
C ARG A 135 3.29 7.13 13.40
N PHE A 136 2.54 7.80 12.54
CA PHE A 136 3.07 8.49 11.35
C PHE A 136 2.60 9.95 11.22
N GLY A 137 2.13 10.59 12.29
CA GLY A 137 1.64 11.98 12.25
C GLY A 137 2.68 13.04 11.83
N ASP A 138 3.97 12.72 11.91
CA ASP A 138 5.05 13.57 11.40
C ASP A 138 5.17 13.54 9.87
N ASN A 139 4.72 12.45 9.23
CA ASN A 139 4.67 12.33 7.78
C ASN A 139 3.45 13.13 7.25
N PRO A 140 3.67 14.14 6.40
CA PRO A 140 2.59 15.02 5.94
C PRO A 140 1.50 14.26 5.18
N VAL A 141 1.87 13.26 4.38
CA VAL A 141 0.91 12.47 3.59
C VAL A 141 0.03 11.63 4.51
N ALA A 142 0.63 10.89 5.45
CA ALA A 142 -0.12 10.10 6.43
C ALA A 142 -1.03 10.97 7.30
N PHE A 143 -0.54 12.14 7.74
CA PHE A 143 -1.31 13.12 8.49
C PHE A 143 -2.54 13.61 7.73
N GLY A 144 -2.36 14.00 6.46
CA GLY A 144 -3.44 14.47 5.60
C GLY A 144 -4.50 13.40 5.33
N ILE A 145 -4.06 12.19 4.96
CA ILE A 145 -4.96 11.04 4.71
C ILE A 145 -5.75 10.69 5.96
N ALA A 146 -5.08 10.57 7.11
CA ALA A 146 -5.73 10.15 8.34
C ALA A 146 -6.80 11.15 8.81
N HIS A 147 -6.52 12.45 8.80
CA HIS A 147 -7.52 13.44 9.16
C HIS A 147 -8.67 13.54 8.15
N LEU A 148 -8.40 13.42 6.85
CA LEU A 148 -9.49 13.35 5.85
C LEU A 148 -10.37 12.11 6.04
N GLY A 149 -9.77 10.97 6.37
CA GLY A 149 -10.45 9.72 6.69
C GLY A 149 -11.30 9.83 7.96
N LEU A 150 -10.73 10.38 9.04
CA LEU A 150 -11.45 10.63 10.30
C LEU A 150 -12.61 11.61 10.11
N ALA A 151 -12.46 12.65 9.28
CA ALA A 151 -13.59 13.53 8.95
C ALA A 151 -14.74 12.75 8.30
N THR A 152 -14.44 11.85 7.35
CA THR A 152 -15.45 10.97 6.74
C THR A 152 -16.08 10.00 7.74
N VAL A 153 -15.30 9.47 8.70
CA VAL A 153 -15.84 8.65 9.79
C VAL A 153 -16.89 9.43 10.59
N GLU A 154 -16.60 10.68 10.97
CA GLU A 154 -17.56 11.49 11.73
C GLU A 154 -18.79 11.88 10.89
N GLU A 155 -18.62 12.16 9.59
CA GLU A 155 -19.75 12.36 8.66
C GLU A 155 -20.67 11.13 8.59
N ASN A 156 -20.10 9.92 8.54
CA ASN A 156 -20.86 8.67 8.56
C ASN A 156 -21.59 8.42 9.89
N GLU A 157 -20.97 8.78 11.02
CA GLU A 157 -21.62 8.64 12.34
C GLU A 157 -22.83 9.58 12.46
N PHE A 158 -22.72 10.83 11.98
CA PHE A 158 -23.84 11.76 11.95
C PHE A 158 -25.04 11.21 11.17
N GLN A 159 -24.80 10.53 10.04
CA GLN A 159 -25.90 9.92 9.28
C GLN A 159 -26.63 8.82 10.06
N ARG A 160 -26.03 8.29 11.13
CA ARG A 160 -26.59 7.21 11.94
C ARG A 160 -27.34 7.73 13.16
N ASP A 161 -26.84 8.74 13.86
CA ASP A 161 -27.40 9.22 15.12
C ASP A 161 -27.85 10.70 15.12
N GLU A 162 -27.58 11.43 14.04
CA GLU A 162 -27.91 12.84 13.86
C GLU A 162 -27.29 13.77 14.94
N ASP A 163 -26.24 13.34 15.66
CA ASP A 163 -25.61 14.15 16.70
C ASP A 163 -24.75 15.28 16.08
N PRO A 164 -25.10 16.58 16.29
CA PRO A 164 -24.34 17.70 15.76
C PRO A 164 -22.89 17.75 16.26
N ALA A 165 -22.52 17.06 17.33
CA ALA A 165 -21.14 16.94 17.78
C ALA A 165 -20.22 16.32 16.72
N HIS A 166 -20.75 15.42 15.88
CA HIS A 166 -20.00 14.82 14.77
C HIS A 166 -19.59 15.87 13.72
N LYS A 167 -20.45 16.86 13.48
CA LYS A 167 -20.14 17.98 12.58
C LYS A 167 -18.94 18.78 13.03
N GLU A 168 -18.88 19.10 14.33
CA GLU A 168 -17.77 19.85 14.89
C GLU A 168 -16.46 19.05 14.89
N LYS A 169 -16.53 17.73 15.13
CA LYS A 169 -15.36 16.84 15.01
C LYS A 169 -14.86 16.75 13.57
N ALA A 170 -15.77 16.57 12.60
CA ALA A 170 -15.42 16.55 11.18
C ALA A 170 -14.77 17.87 10.76
N ARG A 171 -15.34 19.01 11.18
CA ARG A 171 -14.77 20.35 10.97
C ARG A 171 -13.36 20.44 11.54
N ALA A 172 -13.14 20.00 12.77
CA ALA A 172 -11.84 20.04 13.42
C ALA A 172 -10.77 19.24 12.65
N HIS A 173 -11.11 18.05 12.15
CA HIS A 173 -10.20 17.26 11.33
C HIS A 173 -9.88 17.90 9.98
N LEU A 174 -10.88 18.44 9.28
CA LEU A 174 -10.67 19.13 8.01
C LEU A 174 -9.86 20.42 8.19
N ASP A 175 -10.10 21.16 9.27
CA ASP A 175 -9.33 22.35 9.63
C ASP A 175 -7.86 22.02 9.90
N ALA A 176 -7.59 20.90 10.58
CA ALA A 176 -6.23 20.44 10.82
C ALA A 176 -5.46 20.25 9.50
N VAL A 177 -6.09 19.64 8.49
CA VAL A 177 -5.50 19.44 7.15
C VAL A 177 -5.35 20.76 6.41
N ALA A 178 -6.37 21.62 6.43
CA ALA A 178 -6.38 22.89 5.70
C ALA A 178 -5.35 23.91 6.24
N LYS A 179 -5.10 23.89 7.55
CA LYS A 179 -4.22 24.84 8.24
C LYS A 179 -2.77 24.35 8.39
N ASP A 180 -2.49 23.07 8.12
CA ASP A 180 -1.13 22.51 8.25
C ASP A 180 -0.21 23.03 7.13
N LYS A 181 0.87 23.72 7.53
CA LYS A 181 1.86 24.30 6.61
C LYS A 181 2.63 23.24 5.82
N ARG A 182 2.80 22.02 6.35
CA ARG A 182 3.46 20.90 5.68
C ARG A 182 2.67 20.41 4.48
N LEU A 183 1.36 20.68 4.45
CA LEU A 183 0.44 20.34 3.36
C LEU A 183 0.21 21.49 2.36
N ALA A 184 0.88 22.63 2.54
CA ALA A 184 0.74 23.77 1.63
C ALA A 184 1.09 23.37 0.18
N GLY A 185 0.15 23.57 -0.74
CA GLY A 185 0.30 23.19 -2.15
C GLY A 185 -0.02 21.72 -2.47
N MET A 186 -0.33 20.88 -1.47
CA MET A 186 -0.77 19.51 -1.71
C MET A 186 -2.28 19.44 -2.02
N PRO A 187 -2.73 18.46 -2.84
CA PRO A 187 -4.16 18.29 -3.17
C PRO A 187 -5.06 18.09 -1.94
N MET A 188 -4.55 17.45 -0.88
CA MET A 188 -5.31 17.17 0.35
C MET A 188 -5.75 18.45 1.08
N ALA A 189 -4.90 19.49 1.12
CA ALA A 189 -5.28 20.78 1.71
C ALA A 189 -6.41 21.45 0.91
N ALA A 190 -6.32 21.42 -0.42
CA ALA A 190 -7.39 21.94 -1.29
C ALA A 190 -8.69 21.14 -1.14
N GLN A 191 -8.61 19.82 -1.04
CA GLN A 191 -9.76 18.95 -0.78
C GLN A 191 -10.40 19.25 0.57
N ALA A 192 -9.60 19.43 1.63
CA ALA A 192 -10.11 19.77 2.96
C ALA A 192 -10.83 21.12 2.96
N MET A 193 -10.27 22.15 2.34
CA MET A 193 -10.92 23.46 2.20
C MET A 193 -12.24 23.36 1.43
N LYS A 194 -12.27 22.59 0.33
CA LYS A 194 -13.51 22.37 -0.44
C LYS A 194 -14.58 21.64 0.37
N ARG A 195 -14.18 20.64 1.17
CA ARG A 195 -15.09 19.91 2.07
C ARG A 195 -15.63 20.82 3.18
N LEU A 196 -14.78 21.66 3.79
CA LEU A 196 -15.20 22.63 4.81
C LEU A 196 -16.30 23.57 4.30
N GLN A 197 -16.19 24.05 3.06
CA GLN A 197 -17.21 24.93 2.44
C GLN A 197 -18.57 24.25 2.26
N ARG A 198 -18.58 22.92 2.15
CA ARG A 198 -19.80 22.10 1.92
C ARG A 198 -20.25 21.38 3.19
N LEU A 199 -19.55 21.54 4.30
CA LEU A 199 -19.80 20.76 5.51
C LEU A 199 -21.18 21.09 6.09
N ASP A 200 -21.67 22.30 5.92
CA ASP A 200 -23.03 22.64 6.36
C ASP A 200 -24.10 21.94 5.49
N ASP A 201 -23.85 21.79 4.19
CA ASP A 201 -24.76 21.12 3.25
C ASP A 201 -24.84 19.60 3.52
N VAL A 202 -23.72 18.96 3.84
CA VAL A 202 -23.64 17.50 4.08
C VAL A 202 -24.46 17.07 5.30
N PHE A 203 -24.63 17.96 6.27
CA PHE A 203 -25.33 17.69 7.53
C PHE A 203 -26.80 18.14 7.50
N THR A 204 -27.32 18.53 6.33
CA THR A 204 -28.75 18.82 6.17
C THR A 204 -29.47 17.54 5.78
N PRO A 205 -30.43 17.03 6.57
CA PRO A 205 -31.21 15.85 6.21
C PRO A 205 -31.88 16.06 4.86
N VAL A 206 -31.65 15.12 3.93
CA VAL A 206 -32.32 15.16 2.62
C VAL A 206 -33.74 14.66 2.83
N GLU A 207 -34.69 15.59 2.95
CA GLU A 207 -36.11 15.25 2.85
C GLU A 207 -36.41 14.81 1.43
N LEU A 208 -36.61 13.51 1.24
CA LEU A 208 -37.16 12.96 0.00
C LEU A 208 -38.61 13.43 -0.08
N VAL A 209 -38.83 14.58 -0.70
CA VAL A 209 -40.18 15.00 -1.09
C VAL A 209 -40.69 13.91 -2.03
N GLU A 210 -41.73 13.18 -1.61
CA GLU A 210 -42.40 12.20 -2.46
C GLU A 210 -42.69 12.87 -3.79
N THR A 211 -42.07 12.39 -4.87
CA THR A 211 -42.36 12.89 -6.21
C THR A 211 -43.87 12.80 -6.37
N PRO A 212 -44.59 13.91 -6.59
CA PRO A 212 -46.04 13.87 -6.70
C PRO A 212 -46.35 12.82 -7.75
N VAL A 213 -47.11 11.79 -7.36
CA VAL A 213 -47.58 10.75 -8.27
C VAL A 213 -48.17 11.50 -9.45
N PRO A 214 -47.60 11.37 -10.68
CA PRO A 214 -48.15 12.05 -11.83
C PRO A 214 -49.63 11.69 -11.86
N GLU A 215 -50.51 12.70 -11.75
CA GLU A 215 -51.94 12.48 -11.92
C GLU A 215 -52.09 11.67 -13.20
N GLU A 216 -52.71 10.49 -13.10
CA GLU A 216 -53.01 9.65 -14.25
C GLU A 216 -53.62 10.56 -15.31
N THR A 217 -52.83 10.86 -16.33
CA THR A 217 -53.30 11.62 -17.47
C THR A 217 -54.37 10.76 -18.09
N ALA A 218 -55.62 11.20 -17.89
CA ALA A 218 -56.80 10.48 -18.31
C ALA A 218 -56.64 9.98 -19.75
N GLU A 219 -56.94 8.70 -19.94
CA GLU A 219 -56.98 8.02 -21.23
C GLU A 219 -57.63 8.91 -22.30
N GLY A 220 -56.92 9.18 -23.39
CA GLY A 220 -57.56 9.86 -24.51
C GLY A 220 -56.63 10.50 -25.53
N THR A 221 -55.67 9.77 -26.09
CA THR A 221 -55.27 9.98 -27.50
C THR A 221 -54.72 8.66 -28.03
N GLU A 222 -55.41 8.11 -29.02
CA GLU A 222 -54.99 6.92 -29.75
C GLU A 222 -53.55 7.04 -30.27
N PRO A 223 -52.78 5.94 -30.31
CA PRO A 223 -51.46 5.94 -30.90
C PRO A 223 -51.56 6.26 -32.39
N GLN A 224 -51.14 7.46 -32.78
CA GLN A 224 -50.73 7.67 -34.17
C GLN A 224 -49.49 6.81 -34.40
N THR A 225 -49.68 5.72 -35.14
CA THR A 225 -48.64 4.96 -35.82
C THR A 225 -47.81 5.94 -36.67
N GLN A 226 -46.76 6.51 -36.09
CA GLN A 226 -45.70 7.13 -36.87
C GLN A 226 -44.91 5.98 -37.48
N GLU A 227 -45.02 5.86 -38.81
CA GLU A 227 -44.12 5.03 -39.60
C GLU A 227 -42.67 5.35 -39.22
N PRO A 228 -41.80 4.34 -39.11
CA PRO A 228 -40.39 4.56 -38.87
C PRO A 228 -39.83 5.34 -40.06
N SER A 229 -39.60 6.65 -39.87
CA SER A 229 -38.66 7.37 -40.71
C SER A 229 -37.30 6.71 -40.51
N THR A 230 -36.93 5.90 -41.50
CA THR A 230 -35.56 5.51 -41.80
C THR A 230 -34.73 6.79 -41.90
N GLN A 231 -34.20 7.26 -40.78
CA GLN A 231 -33.11 8.21 -40.77
C GLN A 231 -31.91 7.48 -41.32
N GLU A 232 -31.64 7.76 -42.59
CA GLU A 232 -30.38 7.49 -43.24
C GLU A 232 -29.24 7.95 -42.32
N PRO A 233 -28.34 7.06 -41.89
CA PRO A 233 -27.21 7.44 -41.07
C PRO A 233 -26.41 8.50 -41.83
N PRO A 234 -26.06 9.64 -41.20
CA PRO A 234 -25.27 10.66 -41.87
C PRO A 234 -24.00 10.02 -42.41
N ALA A 235 -23.86 10.06 -43.74
CA ALA A 235 -22.69 9.62 -44.46
C ALA A 235 -21.45 10.15 -43.74
N GLY A 236 -20.65 9.21 -43.25
CA GLY A 236 -19.54 9.49 -42.36
C GLY A 236 -18.62 10.57 -42.91
N ASN A 237 -18.26 11.51 -42.05
CA ASN A 237 -17.00 12.19 -42.22
C ASN A 237 -15.91 11.11 -42.26
N PRO A 238 -15.06 11.10 -43.31
CA PRO A 238 -13.96 10.16 -43.37
C PRO A 238 -13.06 10.37 -42.14
N PRO A 239 -12.56 9.29 -41.53
CA PRO A 239 -11.59 9.41 -40.45
C PRO A 239 -10.41 10.23 -40.95
N ALA A 240 -10.16 11.36 -40.29
CA ALA A 240 -8.91 12.08 -40.45
C ALA A 240 -7.79 11.09 -40.16
N ALA A 241 -6.98 10.82 -41.19
CA ALA A 241 -5.82 9.98 -41.13
C ALA A 241 -4.95 10.41 -39.94
N GLN A 242 -5.01 9.63 -38.86
CA GLN A 242 -3.97 9.65 -37.86
C GLN A 242 -2.72 9.13 -38.57
N GLN A 243 -1.80 10.07 -38.83
CA GLN A 243 -0.43 9.76 -39.17
C GLN A 243 0.09 8.74 -38.16
N THR A 244 0.31 7.53 -38.66
CA THR A 244 1.12 6.48 -38.06
C THR A 244 2.53 7.02 -37.86
N ALA A 245 2.75 7.65 -36.71
CA ALA A 245 4.08 7.92 -36.22
C ALA A 245 4.68 6.60 -35.71
N GLY A 246 5.64 6.08 -36.48
CA GLY A 246 6.73 5.26 -35.96
C GLY A 246 6.35 3.85 -35.53
N GLU A 247 6.40 2.93 -36.50
CA GLU A 247 6.67 1.52 -36.25
C GLU A 247 7.97 1.39 -35.42
N PRO A 248 7.92 0.86 -34.18
CA PRO A 248 9.12 0.51 -33.44
C PRO A 248 9.84 -0.61 -34.19
N PRO A 249 11.18 -0.56 -34.36
CA PRO A 249 11.92 -1.62 -35.03
C PRO A 249 11.69 -2.95 -34.30
N ALA A 250 11.36 -3.97 -35.09
CA ALA A 250 11.18 -5.34 -34.65
C ALA A 250 12.36 -5.81 -33.77
N PRO A 251 12.11 -6.45 -32.61
CA PRO A 251 13.16 -7.11 -31.86
C PRO A 251 13.71 -8.27 -32.70
N GLN A 252 14.94 -8.07 -33.21
CA GLN A 252 15.73 -9.15 -33.79
C GLN A 252 16.06 -10.19 -32.72
N GLY A 253 15.69 -11.45 -33.00
CA GLY A 253 16.42 -12.62 -32.50
C GLY A 253 16.22 -12.97 -31.03
N ALA A 254 15.04 -13.47 -30.67
CA ALA A 254 14.96 -14.42 -29.56
C ALA A 254 15.51 -15.76 -30.05
N ALA A 255 16.69 -16.14 -29.53
CA ALA A 255 17.25 -17.47 -29.70
C ALA A 255 16.27 -18.54 -29.18
N PRO A 256 16.25 -19.73 -29.79
CA PRO A 256 15.37 -20.82 -29.36
C PRO A 256 15.67 -21.19 -27.90
N GLN A 257 14.66 -21.06 -27.04
CA GLN A 257 14.71 -21.61 -25.70
C GLN A 257 14.83 -23.14 -25.79
N PRO A 258 15.78 -23.77 -25.08
CA PRO A 258 15.84 -25.22 -24.98
C PRO A 258 14.58 -25.71 -24.26
N SER A 259 13.92 -26.70 -24.86
CA SER A 259 12.80 -27.43 -24.27
C SER A 259 13.14 -27.87 -22.84
N PRO A 260 12.23 -27.68 -21.86
CA PRO A 260 12.41 -28.25 -20.55
C PRO A 260 12.40 -29.77 -20.69
N SER A 261 13.51 -30.39 -20.33
CA SER A 261 13.62 -31.85 -20.19
C SER A 261 12.58 -32.32 -19.18
N GLU A 262 11.60 -33.08 -19.66
CA GLU A 262 10.95 -34.12 -18.87
C GLU A 262 12.04 -35.03 -18.32
N ASP A 263 12.32 -34.96 -17.03
CA ASP A 263 12.86 -36.07 -16.23
C ASP A 263 13.07 -35.61 -14.79
N HIS A 264 12.12 -35.93 -13.92
CA HIS A 264 12.38 -36.60 -12.63
C HIS A 264 11.08 -36.72 -11.85
N GLU A 265 10.45 -37.87 -12.01
CA GLU A 265 9.48 -38.43 -11.08
C GLU A 265 10.22 -38.79 -9.77
N PRO A 266 9.94 -38.12 -8.63
CA PRO A 266 10.49 -38.57 -7.36
C PRO A 266 9.73 -39.81 -6.93
N LYS A 267 10.42 -40.96 -6.94
CA LYS A 267 10.00 -42.19 -6.26
C LYS A 267 9.56 -41.83 -4.84
N GLN A 268 8.27 -42.00 -4.56
CA GLN A 268 7.77 -42.07 -3.19
C GLN A 268 8.33 -43.33 -2.55
N ASP A 269 9.14 -43.18 -1.51
CA ASP A 269 9.49 -44.25 -0.57
C ASP A 269 8.31 -44.47 0.38
N PRO A 270 7.64 -45.65 0.37
CA PRO A 270 6.71 -46.02 1.41
C PRO A 270 7.50 -46.77 2.49
N SER A 271 8.05 -46.05 3.46
CA SER A 271 8.64 -46.68 4.65
C SER A 271 8.66 -45.73 5.83
N ALA A 272 7.58 -45.72 6.60
CA ALA A 272 7.66 -45.59 8.05
C ALA A 272 6.42 -46.23 8.67
N SER A 273 6.45 -47.56 8.68
CA SER A 273 5.91 -48.36 9.77
C SER A 273 6.48 -47.85 11.10
N SER A 274 5.64 -47.55 12.08
CA SER A 274 5.96 -47.78 13.50
C SER A 274 4.78 -47.46 14.43
N PRO A 275 4.77 -48.02 15.65
CA PRO A 275 3.77 -49.00 16.08
C PRO A 275 2.85 -48.44 17.18
N GLY A 276 1.91 -49.29 17.62
CA GLY A 276 0.93 -49.00 18.67
C GLY A 276 1.50 -48.83 20.07
#